data_AF-A0A7V4P1L0-F1
#
_entry.id   AF-A0A7V4P1L0-F1
#
_cell.length_a   1.000
_cell.length_b   1.000
_cell.length_c   1.000
_cell.angle_alpha   90.00
_cell.angle_beta   90.00
_cell.angle_gamma   90.00
#
_symmetry.space_group_name_H-M   'P 1'
#
loop_
_entity.id
_entity.type
_entity.pdbx_description
1 polymer ?
#
loop_
_entity_poly.entity_id
_entity_poly.type
_entity_poly.pdbx_seq_one_letter_code
_entity_poly.pdbx_strand_id
1 'polypeptide(L)'
;MASFAFRLESVLKVRRLREEEAQRVVGRRLTALMQARQRLELLTRTASREAEALRSALRRGAMPLDSVISGRSWIGRLEREQSVVRGIIAAHEQQLVVERARLADAAKQRKALETLRDRQQAAHEQRVSRLEDLFLDEVGLIGFSRATGAGGAA
;
A
#
# COMPACT_ATOMS: atom_id res chain seq x y z
N MET A 1 4.49 -30.69 24.79
CA MET A 1 4.33 -29.30 25.28
C MET A 1 3.23 -28.59 24.51
N ALA A 2 2.47 -27.70 25.15
CA ALA A 2 1.40 -26.96 24.49
C ALA A 2 1.97 -25.92 23.51
N SER A 3 1.55 -25.98 22.25
CA SER A 3 1.88 -24.99 21.23
C SER A 3 1.26 -23.63 21.55
N PHE A 4 1.93 -22.54 21.15
CA PHE A 4 1.40 -21.19 21.32
C PHE A 4 0.19 -20.97 20.38
N ALA A 5 -0.91 -20.46 20.93
CA ALA A 5 -2.10 -20.11 20.16
C ALA A 5 -2.49 -18.65 20.43
N PHE A 6 -2.42 -17.81 19.40
CA PHE A 6 -2.83 -16.42 19.51
C PHE A 6 -4.35 -16.28 19.35
N ARG A 7 -5.04 -15.87 20.42
CA ARG A 7 -6.52 -15.77 20.45
C ARG A 7 -7.10 -14.81 19.40
N LEU A 8 -6.32 -13.84 18.92
CA LEU A 8 -6.76 -12.84 17.95
C LEU A 8 -6.25 -13.11 16.54
N GLU A 9 -5.82 -14.34 16.23
CA GLU A 9 -5.28 -14.69 14.90
C GLU A 9 -6.29 -14.41 13.78
N SER A 10 -7.57 -14.76 13.97
CA SER A 10 -8.63 -14.47 13.01
C SER A 10 -8.79 -12.96 12.77
N VAL A 11 -8.68 -12.15 13.83
CA VAL A 11 -8.77 -10.68 13.73
C VAL A 11 -7.55 -10.13 12.98
N LEU A 12 -6.35 -10.64 13.27
CA LEU A 12 -5.13 -10.27 12.56
C LEU A 12 -5.23 -10.59 11.06
N LYS A 13 -5.79 -11.75 10.70
CA LYS A 13 -6.04 -12.13 9.31
C LYS A 13 -6.99 -11.15 8.62
N VAL A 14 -8.09 -10.75 9.27
CA VAL A 14 -9.01 -9.73 8.74
C VAL A 14 -8.31 -8.38 8.57
N ARG A 15 -7.45 -7.96 9.52
CA ARG A 15 -6.70 -6.71 9.40
C ARG A 15 -5.70 -6.71 8.24
N ARG A 16 -5.03 -7.84 7.98
CA ARG A 16 -4.17 -8.02 6.81
C ARG A 16 -4.96 -7.85 5.50
N LEU A 17 -6.10 -8.53 5.39
CA LEU A 17 -6.97 -8.40 4.21
C LEU A 17 -7.46 -6.97 3.99
N ARG A 18 -7.77 -6.24 5.07
CA ARG A 18 -8.17 -4.82 4.98
C ARG A 18 -7.03 -3.91 4.51
N GLU A 19 -5.81 -4.15 4.97
CA GLU A 19 -4.64 -3.43 4.48
C GLU A 19 -4.38 -3.73 3.00
N GLU A 20 -4.42 -4.99 2.60
CA GLU A 20 -4.27 -5.39 1.20
C GLU A 20 -5.32 -4.72 0.31
N GLU A 21 -6.59 -4.66 0.74
CA GLU A 21 -7.62 -3.98 -0.03
C GLU A 21 -7.35 -2.48 -0.15
N ALA A 22 -6.92 -1.83 0.94
CA ALA A 22 -6.52 -0.42 0.90
C ALA A 22 -5.32 -0.19 -0.06
N GLN A 23 -4.35 -1.11 -0.08
CA GLN A 23 -3.24 -1.07 -1.04
C GLN A 23 -3.74 -1.19 -2.48
N ARG A 24 -4.67 -2.12 -2.76
CA ARG A 24 -5.28 -2.28 -4.09
C ARG A 24 -6.04 -1.03 -4.53
N VAL A 25 -6.77 -0.39 -3.62
CA VAL A 25 -7.49 0.88 -3.89
C VAL A 25 -6.50 1.99 -4.24
N VAL A 26 -5.44 2.18 -3.45
CA VAL A 26 -4.39 3.16 -3.74
C VAL A 26 -3.71 2.86 -5.09
N GLY A 27 -3.39 1.61 -5.37
CA GLY A 27 -2.80 1.17 -6.64
C GLY A 27 -3.67 1.53 -7.83
N ARG A 28 -4.96 1.16 -7.80
CA ARG A 28 -5.95 1.53 -8.84
C ARG A 28 -6.02 3.04 -9.05
N ARG A 29 -6.00 3.83 -7.98
CA ARG A 29 -6.04 5.30 -8.07
C ARG A 29 -4.79 5.87 -8.71
N LEU A 30 -3.61 5.35 -8.37
CA LEU A 30 -2.34 5.77 -8.97
C LEU A 30 -2.31 5.45 -10.46
N THR A 31 -2.78 4.27 -10.87
CA THR A 31 -2.90 3.91 -12.29
C THR A 31 -3.83 4.87 -13.04
N ALA A 32 -5.01 5.17 -12.48
CA ALA A 32 -5.95 6.12 -13.09
C ALA A 32 -5.35 7.54 -13.21
N LEU A 33 -4.63 8.00 -12.19
CA LEU A 33 -3.92 9.29 -12.21
C LEU A 33 -2.86 9.33 -13.32
N MET A 34 -2.06 8.26 -13.44
CA MET A 34 -1.04 8.14 -14.48
C MET A 34 -1.67 8.20 -15.88
N GLN A 35 -2.75 7.46 -16.11
CA GLN A 35 -3.47 7.47 -17.39
C GLN A 35 -4.05 8.86 -17.71
N ALA A 36 -4.64 9.54 -16.73
CA ALA A 36 -5.17 10.89 -16.91
C ALA A 36 -4.06 11.90 -17.25
N ARG A 37 -2.89 11.80 -16.60
CA ARG A 37 -1.72 12.65 -16.90
C ARG A 37 -1.17 12.39 -18.31
N GLN A 38 -1.05 11.13 -18.71
CA GLN A 38 -0.66 10.75 -20.08
C GLN A 38 -1.66 11.31 -21.11
N ARG A 39 -2.97 11.22 -20.84
CA ARG A 39 -3.99 11.81 -21.70
C ARG A 39 -3.84 13.33 -21.81
N LEU A 40 -3.61 14.02 -20.69
CA LEU A 40 -3.40 15.47 -20.68
C LEU A 40 -2.17 15.86 -21.51
N GLU A 41 -1.08 15.11 -21.37
CA GLU A 41 0.15 15.35 -22.13
C GLU A 41 -0.08 15.18 -23.63
N LEU A 42 -0.78 14.11 -24.04
CA LEU A 42 -1.15 13.90 -25.44
C LEU A 42 -2.01 15.06 -25.98
N LEU A 43 -3.04 15.47 -25.24
CA LEU A 43 -3.89 16.60 -25.64
C LEU A 43 -3.11 17.91 -25.76
N THR A 44 -2.16 18.14 -24.85
CA THR A 44 -1.31 19.32 -24.86
C THR A 44 -0.40 19.32 -26.09
N ARG A 45 0.24 18.19 -26.40
CA ARG A 45 1.09 18.03 -27.59
C ARG A 45 0.29 18.23 -28.87
N THR A 46 -0.91 17.64 -28.96
CA THR A 46 -1.80 17.79 -30.12
C THR A 46 -2.23 19.24 -30.28
N ALA A 47 -2.71 19.90 -29.22
CA ALA A 47 -3.13 21.30 -29.29
C ALA A 47 -1.99 22.23 -29.75
N SER A 48 -0.78 22.04 -29.22
CA SER A 48 0.39 22.80 -29.63
C SER A 48 0.75 22.58 -31.10
N ARG A 49 0.69 21.33 -31.58
CA ARG A 49 0.95 21.00 -32.99
C ARG A 49 -0.07 21.64 -33.92
N GLU A 50 -1.35 21.51 -33.61
CA GLU A 50 -2.44 22.10 -34.42
C GLU A 50 -2.37 23.62 -34.43
N ALA A 51 -2.08 24.25 -33.28
CA ALA A 51 -1.89 25.68 -33.18
C ALA A 51 -0.72 26.17 -34.06
N GLU A 52 0.41 25.44 -34.05
CA GLU A 52 1.56 25.81 -34.86
C GLU A 52 1.33 25.59 -36.36
N ALA A 53 0.66 24.49 -36.74
CA ALA A 53 0.25 24.23 -38.11
C ALA A 53 -0.66 25.35 -38.65
N LEU A 54 -1.65 25.76 -37.85
CA LEU A 54 -2.57 26.84 -38.19
C LEU A 54 -1.82 28.17 -38.35
N ARG A 55 -0.94 28.54 -37.41
CA ARG A 55 -0.10 29.75 -37.51
C ARG A 55 0.77 29.75 -38.75
N SER A 56 1.44 28.63 -39.02
CA SER A 56 2.33 28.46 -40.17
C SER A 56 1.58 28.60 -41.50
N ALA A 57 0.39 28.02 -41.61
CA ALA A 57 -0.42 28.10 -42.82
C ALA A 57 -1.04 29.51 -43.03
N LEU A 58 -1.42 30.20 -41.94
CA LEU A 58 -1.83 31.61 -41.98
C LEU A 58 -0.69 32.52 -42.50
N ARG A 59 0.54 32.33 -42.01
CA ARG A 59 1.71 33.11 -42.45
C ARG A 59 2.03 32.95 -43.93
N ARG A 60 1.73 31.78 -44.52
CA ARG A 60 1.94 31.50 -45.95
C ARG A 60 0.82 32.04 -46.84
N GLY A 61 -0.22 32.67 -46.29
CA GLY A 61 -1.38 33.16 -47.04
C GLY A 61 -2.19 32.06 -47.72
N ALA A 62 -1.99 30.80 -47.34
CA ALA A 62 -2.41 29.63 -48.11
C ALA A 62 -3.73 29.01 -47.61
N MET A 63 -4.56 29.76 -46.86
CA MET A 63 -5.73 29.18 -46.19
C MET A 63 -7.01 29.99 -46.40
N PRO A 64 -8.10 29.35 -46.86
CA PRO A 64 -9.42 29.98 -46.90
C PRO A 64 -9.97 30.21 -45.47
N LEU A 65 -10.79 31.25 -45.32
CA LEU A 65 -11.32 31.70 -44.02
C LEU A 65 -12.03 30.59 -43.23
N ASP A 66 -12.80 29.74 -43.91
CA ASP A 66 -13.54 28.64 -43.28
C ASP A 66 -12.62 27.61 -42.59
N SER A 67 -11.46 27.33 -43.19
CA SER A 67 -10.46 26.44 -42.60
C SER A 67 -9.81 27.06 -41.37
N VAL A 68 -9.65 28.39 -41.33
CA VAL A 68 -9.14 29.12 -40.15
C VAL A 68 -10.14 29.04 -39.00
N ILE A 69 -11.41 29.30 -39.27
CA ILE A 69 -12.49 29.21 -38.27
C ILE A 69 -12.57 27.80 -37.69
N SER A 70 -12.58 26.79 -38.58
CA SER A 70 -12.61 25.38 -38.20
C SER A 70 -11.42 24.99 -37.33
N GLY A 71 -10.20 25.39 -37.72
CA GLY A 71 -8.98 25.13 -36.94
C GLY A 71 -9.01 25.76 -35.55
N ARG A 72 -9.46 27.01 -35.43
CA ARG A 72 -9.63 27.67 -34.12
C ARG A 72 -10.67 26.97 -33.26
N SER A 73 -11.79 26.55 -33.84
CA SER A 73 -12.84 25.83 -33.10
C SER A 73 -12.36 24.48 -32.56
N TRP A 74 -11.52 23.78 -33.34
CA TRP A 74 -10.90 22.52 -32.96
C TRP A 74 -9.90 22.70 -31.81
N ILE A 75 -9.01 23.70 -31.90
CA ILE A 75 -8.08 24.04 -30.81
C ILE A 75 -8.86 24.37 -29.52
N GLY A 76 -9.92 25.18 -29.62
CA GLY A 76 -10.76 25.49 -28.47
C GLY A 76 -11.47 24.25 -27.87
N ARG A 77 -11.79 23.24 -28.69
CA ARG A 77 -12.29 21.95 -28.19
C ARG A 77 -11.21 21.20 -27.41
N LEU A 78 -9.99 21.14 -27.93
CA LEU A 78 -8.86 20.50 -27.25
C LEU A 78 -8.54 21.18 -25.91
N GLU A 79 -8.58 22.51 -25.85
CA GLU A 79 -8.36 23.26 -24.60
C GLU A 79 -9.45 22.97 -23.55
N ARG A 80 -10.72 22.90 -23.97
CA ARG A 80 -11.82 22.46 -23.09
C ARG A 80 -11.60 21.05 -22.57
N GLU A 81 -11.20 20.12 -23.44
CA GLU A 81 -10.90 18.75 -23.05
C GLU A 81 -9.74 18.68 -22.05
N GLN A 82 -8.66 19.45 -22.27
CA GLN A 82 -7.56 19.58 -21.30
C GLN A 82 -8.05 20.07 -19.94
N SER A 83 -8.94 21.07 -19.91
CA SER A 83 -9.50 21.60 -18.66
C SER A 83 -10.30 20.52 -17.91
N VAL A 84 -11.13 19.75 -18.62
CA VAL A 84 -11.85 18.59 -18.04
C VAL A 84 -10.88 17.57 -17.46
N VAL A 85 -9.84 17.17 -18.20
CA VAL A 85 -8.86 16.20 -17.72
C VAL A 85 -8.07 16.72 -16.52
N ARG A 86 -7.73 18.01 -16.47
CA ARG A 86 -7.10 18.64 -15.28
C ARG A 86 -8.01 18.55 -14.06
N GLY A 87 -9.32 18.78 -14.22
CA GLY A 87 -10.31 18.60 -13.16
C GLY A 87 -10.34 17.15 -12.64
N ILE A 88 -10.30 16.16 -13.55
CA ILE A 88 -10.24 14.74 -13.20
C ILE A 88 -8.95 14.41 -12.42
N ILE A 89 -7.80 14.93 -12.86
CA ILE A 89 -6.52 14.76 -12.16
C ILE A 89 -6.62 15.32 -10.73
N ALA A 90 -7.10 16.55 -10.57
CA ALA A 90 -7.24 17.17 -9.25
C ALA A 90 -8.18 16.35 -8.33
N ALA A 91 -9.29 15.85 -8.86
CA ALA A 91 -10.20 14.99 -8.10
C ALA A 91 -9.52 13.67 -7.68
N HIS A 92 -8.74 13.05 -8.56
CA HIS A 92 -7.97 11.84 -8.23
C HIS A 92 -6.88 12.10 -7.19
N GLU A 93 -6.21 13.26 -7.24
CA GLU A 93 -5.20 13.65 -6.24
C GLU A 93 -5.83 13.84 -4.86
N GLN A 94 -6.96 14.53 -4.77
CA GLN A 94 -7.70 14.68 -3.51
C GLN A 94 -8.13 13.32 -2.94
N GLN A 95 -8.69 12.44 -3.79
CA GLN A 95 -9.08 11.09 -3.37
C GLN A 95 -7.86 10.27 -2.92
N LEU A 96 -6.73 10.38 -3.61
CA LEU A 96 -5.51 9.66 -3.26
C LEU A 96 -5.01 10.00 -1.85
N VAL A 97 -5.14 11.26 -1.42
CA VAL A 97 -4.80 11.66 -0.04
C VAL A 97 -5.64 10.89 0.97
N VAL A 98 -6.96 10.83 0.75
CA VAL A 98 -7.89 10.10 1.64
C VAL A 98 -7.57 8.60 1.67
N GLU A 99 -7.34 7.99 0.51
CA GLU A 99 -7.04 6.55 0.44
C GLU A 99 -5.67 6.20 1.06
N ARG A 100 -4.68 7.09 0.94
CA ARG A 100 -3.38 6.92 1.63
C ARG A 100 -3.53 6.99 3.15
N ALA A 101 -4.36 7.90 3.66
CA ALA A 101 -4.65 7.97 5.09
C ALA A 101 -5.31 6.66 5.58
N ARG A 102 -6.30 6.14 4.84
CA ARG A 102 -6.94 4.84 5.15
C ARG A 102 -5.95 3.68 5.13
N LEU A 103 -5.04 3.65 4.16
CA LEU A 103 -3.98 2.64 4.11
C LEU A 103 -3.06 2.74 5.33
N ALA A 104 -2.64 3.94 5.72
CA ALA A 104 -1.81 4.15 6.90
C ALA A 104 -2.52 3.67 8.18
N ASP A 105 -3.81 3.96 8.33
CA ASP A 105 -4.62 3.49 9.46
C ASP A 105 -4.77 1.97 9.48
N ALA A 106 -5.02 1.35 8.32
CA ALA A 106 -5.10 -0.11 8.21
C ALA A 106 -3.78 -0.79 8.59
N ALA A 107 -2.66 -0.25 8.09
CA ALA A 107 -1.31 -0.74 8.43
C ALA A 107 -1.01 -0.58 9.93
N LYS A 108 -1.37 0.56 10.53
CA LYS A 108 -1.23 0.80 11.98
C LYS A 108 -2.01 -0.22 12.79
N GLN A 109 -3.26 -0.49 12.42
CA GLN A 109 -4.11 -1.46 13.11
C GLN A 109 -3.58 -2.90 12.99
N ARG A 110 -3.09 -3.31 11.82
CA ARG A 110 -2.41 -4.61 11.66
C ARG A 110 -1.18 -4.69 12.57
N LYS A 111 -0.29 -3.69 12.48
CA LYS A 111 0.99 -3.69 13.21
C LYS A 111 0.80 -3.74 14.72
N ALA A 112 -0.24 -3.09 15.24
CA ALA A 112 -0.59 -3.17 16.66
C ALA A 112 -0.90 -4.61 17.11
N LEU A 113 -1.66 -5.38 16.30
CA LEU A 113 -1.98 -6.77 16.59
C LEU A 113 -0.77 -7.70 16.43
N GLU A 114 0.09 -7.45 15.43
CA GLU A 114 1.34 -8.22 15.27
C GLU A 114 2.26 -8.00 16.47
N THR A 115 2.43 -6.75 16.90
CA THR A 115 3.24 -6.44 18.09
C THR A 115 2.67 -7.11 19.34
N LEU A 116 1.33 -7.15 19.50
CA LEU A 116 0.69 -7.84 20.61
C LEU A 116 0.93 -9.36 20.56
N ARG A 117 0.80 -9.96 19.38
CA ARG A 117 1.05 -11.39 19.16
C ARG A 117 2.50 -11.73 19.51
N ASP A 118 3.46 -10.98 18.99
CA ASP A 118 4.88 -11.24 19.17
C ASP A 118 5.28 -11.11 20.66
N ARG A 119 4.69 -10.15 21.39
CA ARG A 119 4.85 -10.03 22.85
C ARG A 119 4.27 -11.24 23.60
N GLN A 120 3.08 -11.70 23.23
CA GLN A 120 2.46 -12.87 23.87
C GLN A 120 3.24 -14.15 23.58
N GLN A 121 3.78 -14.27 22.36
CA GLN A 121 4.62 -15.39 21.98
C GLN A 121 5.91 -15.41 22.82
N ALA A 122 6.62 -14.29 22.91
CA ALA A 122 7.83 -14.18 23.72
C ALA A 122 7.56 -14.51 25.20
N ALA A 123 6.43 -14.06 25.75
CA ALA A 123 6.03 -14.38 27.12
C ALA A 123 5.74 -15.88 27.32
N HIS A 124 5.12 -16.53 26.32
CA HIS A 124 4.89 -17.98 26.34
C HIS A 124 6.20 -18.76 26.27
N GLU A 125 7.11 -18.38 25.37
CA GLU A 125 8.44 -19.00 25.22
C GLU A 125 9.24 -18.90 26.53
N GLN A 126 9.27 -17.74 27.17
CA GLN A 126 9.92 -17.56 28.47
C GLN A 126 9.28 -18.41 29.58
N ARG A 127 7.96 -18.58 29.54
CA ARG A 127 7.26 -19.45 30.51
C ARG A 127 7.59 -20.92 30.28
N VAL A 128 7.63 -21.35 29.03
CA VAL A 128 7.98 -22.73 28.66
C VAL A 128 9.42 -23.04 29.06
N SER A 129 10.38 -22.19 28.69
CA SER A 129 11.78 -22.35 29.08
C SER A 129 11.97 -22.45 30.60
N ARG A 130 11.31 -21.58 31.39
CA ARG A 130 11.37 -21.68 32.86
C ARG A 130 10.83 -23.00 33.41
N LEU A 131 9.79 -23.56 32.79
CA LEU A 131 9.23 -24.86 33.20
C LEU A 131 10.16 -26.02 32.80
N GLU A 132 10.86 -25.90 31.67
CA GLU A 132 11.88 -26.87 31.25
C GLU A 132 13.08 -26.86 32.20
N ASP A 133 13.59 -25.67 32.54
CA ASP A 133 14.71 -25.51 33.46
C ASP A 133 14.37 -26.13 34.83
N LEU A 134 13.20 -25.80 35.39
CA LEU A 134 12.70 -26.40 36.64
C LEU A 134 12.61 -27.93 36.57
N PHE A 135 12.09 -28.46 35.46
CA PHE A 135 11.98 -29.90 35.26
C PHE A 135 13.36 -30.58 35.16
N LEU A 136 14.32 -29.96 34.46
CA LEU A 136 15.69 -30.46 34.34
C LEU A 136 16.43 -30.42 35.68
N ASP A 137 16.24 -29.36 36.47
CA ASP A 137 16.80 -29.24 37.82
C ASP A 137 16.25 -30.34 38.75
N GLU A 138 14.94 -30.59 38.72
CA GLU A 138 14.32 -31.69 39.49
C GLU A 138 14.87 -33.06 39.08
N VAL A 139 14.97 -33.34 37.79
CA VAL A 139 15.55 -34.59 37.27
C VAL A 139 17.02 -34.70 37.68
N GLY A 140 17.78 -33.61 37.63
CA GLY A 140 19.18 -33.53 38.06
C GLY A 140 19.35 -33.85 39.54
N LEU A 141 18.53 -33.25 40.41
CA LEU A 141 18.53 -33.52 41.86
C LEU A 141 18.16 -34.97 42.18
N ILE A 142 17.15 -35.52 41.51
CA ILE A 142 16.75 -36.93 41.68
C ILE A 142 17.86 -37.88 41.19
N GLY A 143 18.54 -37.54 40.10
CA GLY A 143 19.67 -38.31 39.58
C GLY A 143 20.87 -38.27 40.53
N PHE A 144 21.22 -37.08 41.02
CA PHE A 144 22.34 -36.87 41.96
C PHE A 144 22.10 -37.61 43.28
N SER A 145 20.92 -37.46 43.88
CA SER A 145 20.56 -38.16 45.13
C SER A 145 20.62 -39.69 45.00
N ARG A 146 20.24 -40.24 43.85
CA ARG A 146 20.42 -41.68 43.54
C ARG A 146 21.90 -42.07 43.43
N ALA A 147 22.73 -41.25 42.80
CA ALA A 147 24.16 -41.52 42.66
C ALA A 147 24.91 -41.44 44.00
N THR A 148 24.59 -40.46 44.86
CA THR A 148 25.21 -40.31 46.18
C THR A 148 24.69 -41.31 47.19
N GLY A 149 23.41 -41.72 47.11
CA GLY A 149 22.84 -42.76 47.97
C GLY A 149 23.42 -44.16 47.72
N ALA A 150 23.91 -44.44 46.50
CA ALA A 150 24.59 -45.68 46.17
C ALA A 150 26.08 -45.73 46.60
N GLY A 151 26.68 -44.57 46.91
CA GLY A 151 28.09 -44.47 47.37
C GLY A 151 28.28 -44.44 48.89
N GLY A 152 27.20 -44.43 49.68
CA GLY A 152 27.23 -44.38 51.15
C GLY A 152 27.06 -45.74 51.85
N ALA A 153 27.02 -46.84 51.10
CA ALA A 153 26.97 -48.20 51.62
C ALA A 153 28.22 -48.97 51.17
N ALA A 154 29.37 -48.59 51.72
CA ALA A 154 30.61 -49.37 51.70
C ALA A 154 31.41 -49.06 52.96
#